data_AF-A0A536VSP0-F1
#
_entry.id   AF-A0A536VSP0-F1
#
_cell.length_a   1.000
_cell.length_b   1.000
_cell.length_c   1.000
_cell.angle_alpha   90.00
_cell.angle_beta   90.00
_cell.angle_gamma   90.00
#
_symmetry.space_group_name_H-M   'P 1'
#
loop_
_entity.id
_entity.type
_entity.pdbx_description
1 polymer ?
#
loop_
_entity_poly.entity_id
_entity_poly.type
_entity_poly.pdbx_seq_one_letter_code
_entity_poly.pdbx_strand_id
1 'polypeptide(L)'
;MSTSRSTDAEDLCGAIEALLEHLKPFVAHITDIDWKPKDGVLSLILRGMVRRQYDCLGAVTTLVRNGLGYAAAPMLRPACEEFIWATYLAQTQKAEAEELVSVVGHGEVVASLSAQDDYAGRKVTRELGLEAHLLKMRRSELFARARLQKLGQKLGWEKRTVQSGSLPSVGYIAKQIGQTKLYNLLYHATSRFVHFSTSELLRRAWGKSGKVTICSDNFGEYWAAFTLHWGGLLLLRT
;
A
#
# COMPACT_ATOMS: atom_id res chain seq x y z
N MET A 1 15.08 39.55 0.72
CA MET A 1 14.09 38.51 0.42
C MET A 1 14.60 37.21 1.02
N SER A 2 13.90 36.71 2.04
CA SER A 2 14.29 35.57 2.86
C SER A 2 14.29 34.29 2.02
N THR A 3 15.44 33.65 1.84
CA THR A 3 15.56 32.30 1.30
C THR A 3 14.94 31.34 2.33
N SER A 4 13.84 30.69 1.98
CA SER A 4 13.26 29.62 2.80
C SER A 4 14.31 28.54 2.99
N ARG A 5 14.54 28.11 4.24
CA ARG A 5 15.31 26.89 4.53
C ARG A 5 14.65 25.74 3.76
N SER A 6 15.27 25.24 2.69
CA SER A 6 14.93 23.93 2.18
C SER A 6 15.38 22.94 3.25
N THR A 7 14.44 22.25 3.89
CA THR A 7 14.81 21.16 4.80
C THR A 7 15.54 20.12 3.97
N ASP A 8 16.82 19.88 4.29
CA ASP A 8 17.64 18.87 3.64
C ASP A 8 17.00 17.48 3.85
N ALA A 9 17.11 16.59 2.86
CA ALA A 9 16.71 15.20 3.00
C ALA A 9 17.39 14.54 4.21
N GLU A 10 18.62 14.97 4.55
CA GLU A 10 19.36 14.48 5.70
C GLU A 10 18.73 14.90 7.05
N ASP A 11 18.30 16.16 7.17
CA ASP A 11 17.59 16.66 8.35
C ASP A 11 16.25 15.93 8.55
N LEU A 12 15.50 15.74 7.45
CA LEU A 12 14.26 14.96 7.47
C LEU A 12 14.53 13.51 7.87
N CYS A 13 15.62 12.92 7.39
CA CYS A 13 16.00 11.56 7.74
C CYS A 13 16.21 11.42 9.25
N GLY A 14 16.99 12.33 9.84
CA GLY A 14 17.21 12.36 11.30
C GLY A 14 15.92 12.55 12.10
N ALA A 15 15.01 13.43 11.64
CA ALA A 15 13.72 13.62 12.29
C ALA A 15 12.83 12.37 12.23
N ILE A 16 12.84 11.65 11.10
CA ILE A 16 12.10 10.40 10.95
C ILE A 16 12.71 9.27 11.79
N GLU A 17 14.03 9.15 11.85
CA GLU A 17 14.71 8.19 12.73
C GLU A 17 14.32 8.42 14.21
N ALA A 18 14.30 9.68 14.66
CA ALA A 18 13.84 10.03 16.00
C ALA A 18 12.35 9.71 16.23
N LEU A 19 11.50 9.96 15.24
CA LEU A 19 10.07 9.59 15.28
C LEU A 19 9.90 8.07 15.42
N LEU A 20 10.63 7.28 14.62
CA LEU A 20 10.55 5.82 14.66
C LEU A 20 10.98 5.28 16.03
N GLU A 21 12.09 5.77 16.60
CA GLU A 21 12.49 5.36 17.95
C GLU A 21 11.45 5.77 19.01
N HIS A 22 10.78 6.91 18.87
CA HIS A 22 9.69 7.30 19.77
C HIS A 22 8.46 6.39 19.64
N LEU A 23 8.12 5.96 18.42
CA LEU A 23 6.97 5.10 18.15
C LEU A 23 7.23 3.62 18.45
N LYS A 24 8.49 3.22 18.61
CA LYS A 24 8.91 1.83 18.82
C LYS A 24 8.16 1.10 19.96
N PRO A 25 7.93 1.69 21.15
CA PRO A 25 7.15 1.02 22.20
C PRO A 25 5.68 0.81 21.79
N PHE A 26 5.08 1.78 21.10
CA PHE A 26 3.72 1.67 20.57
C PHE A 26 3.63 0.57 19.51
N VAL A 27 4.57 0.54 18.55
CA VAL A 27 4.64 -0.48 17.51
C VAL A 27 4.83 -1.88 18.11
N ALA A 28 5.69 -2.02 19.12
CA ALA A 28 5.85 -3.27 19.85
C ALA A 28 4.54 -3.73 20.51
N HIS A 29 3.86 -2.83 21.22
CA HIS A 29 2.57 -3.10 21.84
C HIS A 29 1.49 -3.51 20.82
N ILE A 30 1.50 -2.92 19.62
CA ILE A 30 0.51 -3.29 18.61
C ILE A 30 0.82 -4.58 17.85
N THR A 31 2.08 -5.04 17.90
CA THR A 31 2.56 -6.23 17.17
C THR A 31 2.38 -7.50 17.99
N ASP A 32 2.66 -7.46 19.30
CA ASP A 32 2.56 -8.63 20.19
C ASP A 32 1.17 -8.67 20.86
N ILE A 33 0.32 -9.59 20.42
CA ILE A 33 -1.08 -9.67 20.87
C ILE A 33 -1.54 -11.11 21.08
N ASP A 34 -2.39 -11.28 22.09
CA ASP A 34 -3.22 -12.47 22.23
C ASP A 34 -4.43 -12.37 21.29
N TRP A 35 -4.37 -13.10 20.18
CA TRP A 35 -5.45 -13.14 19.19
C TRP A 35 -6.11 -14.52 19.11
N LYS A 36 -7.44 -14.56 19.04
CA LYS A 36 -8.24 -15.77 18.78
C LYS A 36 -9.12 -15.56 17.55
N PRO A 37 -9.48 -16.63 16.81
CA PRO A 37 -10.34 -16.52 15.63
C PRO A 37 -11.66 -15.79 15.84
N LYS A 38 -12.22 -15.85 17.06
CA LYS A 38 -13.46 -15.16 17.43
C LYS A 38 -13.32 -13.63 17.53
N ASP A 39 -12.10 -13.12 17.63
CA ASP A 39 -11.82 -11.69 17.80
C ASP A 39 -11.88 -10.93 16.46
N GLY A 40 -11.93 -11.65 15.34
CA GLY A 40 -11.97 -11.10 13.99
C GLY A 40 -10.59 -10.72 13.45
N VAL A 41 -10.49 -10.48 12.15
CA VAL A 41 -9.27 -10.14 11.43
C VAL A 41 -9.09 -8.63 11.23
N LEU A 42 -10.13 -7.79 11.41
CA LEU A 42 -10.02 -6.34 11.19
C LEU A 42 -8.90 -5.70 12.01
N SER A 43 -8.80 -6.05 13.29
CA SER A 43 -7.74 -5.51 14.14
C SER A 43 -6.34 -5.95 13.68
N LEU A 44 -6.20 -7.16 13.14
CA LEU A 44 -4.93 -7.65 12.59
C LEU A 44 -4.54 -6.85 11.35
N ILE A 45 -5.49 -6.58 10.46
CA ILE A 45 -5.25 -5.79 9.25
C ILE A 45 -4.81 -4.37 9.60
N LEU A 46 -5.54 -3.67 10.48
CA LEU A 46 -5.19 -2.30 10.88
C LEU A 46 -3.81 -2.23 11.55
N ARG A 47 -3.49 -3.18 12.45
CA ARG A 47 -2.16 -3.27 13.07
C ARG A 47 -1.08 -3.57 12.04
N GLY A 48 -1.37 -4.46 11.09
CA GLY A 48 -0.49 -4.79 9.98
C GLY A 48 -0.18 -3.59 9.08
N MET A 49 -1.16 -2.73 8.81
CA MET A 49 -0.96 -1.47 8.06
C MET A 49 0.03 -0.56 8.79
N VAL A 50 -0.19 -0.27 10.08
CA VAL A 50 0.72 0.57 10.87
C VAL A 50 2.12 -0.05 10.94
N ARG A 51 2.21 -1.36 11.19
CA ARG A 51 3.48 -2.07 11.26
C ARG A 51 4.26 -1.99 9.94
N ARG A 52 3.58 -2.22 8.82
CA ARG A 52 4.19 -2.14 7.49
C ARG A 52 4.66 -0.73 7.18
N GLN A 53 3.89 0.31 7.48
CA GLN A 53 4.32 1.69 7.28
C GLN A 53 5.54 2.03 8.12
N TYR A 54 5.58 1.59 9.39
CA TYR A 54 6.74 1.76 10.26
C TYR A 54 8.00 1.09 9.68
N ASP A 55 7.90 -0.18 9.29
CA ASP A 55 9.03 -0.93 8.72
C ASP A 55 9.49 -0.32 7.38
N CYS A 56 8.54 0.08 6.51
CA CYS A 56 8.86 0.75 5.26
C CYS A 56 9.57 2.08 5.50
N LEU A 57 9.12 2.89 6.46
CA LEU A 57 9.74 4.18 6.75
C LEU A 57 11.15 4.02 7.33
N GLY A 58 11.41 2.98 8.13
CA GLY A 58 12.78 2.61 8.54
C GLY A 58 13.66 2.12 7.38
N ALA A 59 13.08 1.42 6.40
CA ALA A 59 13.80 1.08 5.18
C ALA A 59 14.13 2.33 4.35
N VAL A 60 13.22 3.31 4.29
CA VAL A 60 13.46 4.61 3.63
C VAL A 60 14.65 5.33 4.25
N THR A 61 14.72 5.46 5.59
CA THR A 61 15.86 6.15 6.23
C THR A 61 17.16 5.45 5.90
N THR A 62 17.19 4.12 5.93
CA THR A 62 18.35 3.32 5.52
C THR A 62 18.75 3.59 4.06
N LEU A 63 17.80 3.62 3.13
CA LEU A 63 18.08 3.94 1.72
C LEU A 63 18.66 5.34 1.57
N VAL A 64 18.08 6.34 2.25
CA VAL A 64 18.53 7.74 2.18
C VAL A 64 19.94 7.88 2.73
N ARG A 65 20.26 7.27 3.87
CA ARG A 65 21.62 7.27 4.46
C ARG A 65 22.68 6.66 3.55
N ASN A 66 22.28 5.76 2.65
CA ASN A 66 23.17 5.12 1.69
C ASN A 66 23.17 5.81 0.31
N GLY A 67 22.57 7.00 0.17
CA GLY A 67 22.48 7.71 -1.10
C GLY A 67 21.50 7.10 -2.11
N LEU A 68 20.64 6.16 -1.68
CA LEU A 68 19.69 5.43 -2.51
C LEU A 68 18.26 5.98 -2.37
N GLY A 69 18.11 7.25 -1.97
CA GLY A 69 16.81 7.87 -1.71
C GLY A 69 15.84 7.86 -2.90
N TYR A 70 16.35 7.79 -4.13
CA TYR A 70 15.53 7.61 -5.34
C TYR A 70 14.69 6.32 -5.33
N ALA A 71 15.14 5.29 -4.61
CA ALA A 71 14.47 3.99 -4.52
C ALA A 71 13.35 3.96 -3.47
N ALA A 72 13.21 5.03 -2.68
CA ALA A 72 12.22 5.11 -1.61
C ALA A 72 10.81 5.47 -2.10
N ALA A 73 10.69 6.24 -3.18
CA ALA A 73 9.41 6.75 -3.68
C ALA A 73 8.30 5.71 -3.92
N PRO A 74 8.58 4.48 -4.40
CA PRO A 74 7.57 3.42 -4.52
C PRO A 74 6.84 3.07 -3.21
N MET A 75 7.49 3.28 -2.05
CA MET A 75 6.93 2.91 -0.74
C MET A 75 5.80 3.83 -0.28
N LEU A 76 5.69 5.05 -0.83
CA LEU A 76 4.64 6.00 -0.47
C LEU A 76 3.25 5.58 -0.95
N ARG A 77 3.16 4.88 -2.10
CA ARG A 77 1.87 4.47 -2.66
C ARG A 77 1.10 3.55 -1.70
N PRO A 78 1.65 2.41 -1.25
CA PRO A 78 0.95 1.55 -0.32
C PRO A 78 0.63 2.26 1.00
N ALA A 79 1.53 3.07 1.56
CA ALA A 79 1.25 3.84 2.78
C ALA A 79 0.04 4.78 2.62
N CYS A 80 -0.10 5.44 1.45
CA CYS A 80 -1.26 6.28 1.16
C CYS A 80 -2.55 5.47 1.04
N GLU A 81 -2.51 4.35 0.31
CA GLU A 81 -3.69 3.49 0.12
C GLU A 81 -4.13 2.86 1.45
N GLU A 82 -3.18 2.47 2.31
CA GLU A 82 -3.43 1.96 3.66
C GLU A 82 -4.05 3.01 4.58
N PHE A 83 -3.54 4.24 4.60
CA PHE A 83 -4.17 5.36 5.33
C PHE A 83 -5.64 5.56 4.88
N ILE A 84 -5.88 5.55 3.57
CA ILE A 84 -7.23 5.72 3.00
C ILE A 84 -8.15 4.58 3.45
N TRP A 85 -7.67 3.33 3.37
CA TRP A 85 -8.44 2.17 3.79
C TRP A 85 -8.67 2.13 5.30
N ALA A 86 -7.66 2.39 6.12
CA ALA A 86 -7.78 2.46 7.57
C ALA A 86 -8.84 3.49 7.99
N THR A 87 -8.78 4.69 7.40
CA THR A 87 -9.77 5.76 7.65
C THR A 87 -11.18 5.33 7.22
N TYR A 88 -11.31 4.72 6.04
CA TYR A 88 -12.61 4.26 5.54
C TYR A 88 -13.21 3.14 6.42
N LEU A 89 -12.39 2.18 6.82
CA LEU A 89 -12.79 1.08 7.70
C LEU A 89 -13.18 1.60 9.10
N ALA A 90 -12.47 2.60 9.62
CA ALA A 90 -12.81 3.24 10.90
C ALA A 90 -14.15 4.00 10.86
N GLN A 91 -14.56 4.51 9.69
CA GLN A 91 -15.85 5.18 9.48
C GLN A 91 -16.99 4.20 9.14
N THR A 92 -16.66 2.94 8.86
CA THR A 92 -17.61 1.89 8.51
C THR A 92 -18.11 1.16 9.77
N GLN A 93 -19.33 0.64 9.77
CA GLN A 93 -19.83 -0.13 10.91
C GLN A 93 -18.90 -1.33 11.16
N LYS A 94 -18.47 -1.56 12.41
CA LYS A 94 -17.48 -2.60 12.76
C LYS A 94 -17.77 -3.96 12.12
N ALA A 95 -19.02 -4.42 12.14
CA ALA A 95 -19.42 -5.70 11.55
C ALA A 95 -19.24 -5.74 10.02
N GLU A 96 -19.50 -4.63 9.34
CA GLU A 96 -19.33 -4.51 7.89
C GLU A 96 -17.86 -4.40 7.51
N ALA A 97 -17.06 -3.65 8.30
CA ALA A 97 -15.62 -3.53 8.11
C ALA A 97 -14.94 -4.90 8.30
N GLU A 98 -15.34 -5.65 9.31
CA GLU A 98 -14.90 -7.03 9.58
C GLU A 98 -15.23 -7.97 8.41
N GLU A 99 -16.48 -7.94 7.93
CA GLU A 99 -16.89 -8.74 6.77
C GLU A 99 -16.11 -8.32 5.51
N LEU A 100 -15.90 -7.02 5.30
CA LEU A 100 -15.18 -6.49 4.15
C LEU A 100 -13.77 -7.04 4.07
N VAL A 101 -12.97 -6.87 5.13
CA VAL A 101 -11.58 -7.31 5.12
C VAL A 101 -11.47 -8.84 5.00
N SER A 102 -12.42 -9.59 5.57
CA SER A 102 -12.45 -11.05 5.48
C SER A 102 -12.75 -11.52 4.05
N VAL A 103 -13.77 -10.94 3.41
CA VAL A 103 -14.16 -11.27 2.03
C VAL A 103 -13.07 -10.88 1.03
N VAL A 104 -12.44 -9.72 1.23
CA VAL A 104 -11.33 -9.25 0.39
C VAL A 104 -10.12 -10.15 0.52
N GLY A 105 -9.64 -10.39 1.74
CA GLY A 105 -8.46 -11.22 1.96
C GLY A 105 -8.64 -12.63 1.42
N HIS A 106 -9.85 -13.21 1.57
CA HIS A 106 -10.16 -14.51 0.97
C HIS A 106 -10.08 -14.47 -0.56
N GLY A 107 -10.67 -13.44 -1.19
CA GLY A 107 -10.61 -13.26 -2.64
C GLY A 107 -9.18 -13.13 -3.18
N GLU A 108 -8.32 -12.37 -2.50
CA GLU A 108 -6.92 -12.17 -2.88
C GLU A 108 -6.10 -13.47 -2.80
N VAL A 109 -6.34 -14.30 -1.78
CA VAL A 109 -5.70 -15.62 -1.66
C VAL A 109 -6.13 -16.51 -2.82
N VAL A 110 -7.42 -16.57 -3.15
CA VAL A 110 -7.91 -17.38 -4.27
C VAL A 110 -7.33 -16.90 -5.60
N ALA A 111 -7.29 -15.59 -5.83
CA ALA A 111 -6.74 -15.00 -7.05
C ALA A 111 -5.25 -15.33 -7.20
N SER A 112 -4.47 -15.19 -6.11
CA SER A 112 -3.04 -15.49 -6.09
C SER A 112 -2.76 -16.96 -6.37
N LEU A 113 -3.53 -17.85 -5.75
CA LEU A 113 -3.43 -19.30 -5.98
C LEU A 113 -3.82 -19.70 -7.40
N SER A 114 -4.85 -19.06 -7.97
CA SER A 114 -5.27 -19.31 -9.34
C SER A 114 -4.23 -18.84 -10.35
N ALA A 115 -3.61 -17.68 -10.14
CA ALA A 115 -2.52 -17.19 -10.99
C ALA A 115 -1.28 -18.11 -10.94
N GLN A 116 -0.95 -18.66 -9.76
CA GLN A 116 0.13 -19.65 -9.63
C GLN A 116 -0.18 -20.94 -10.40
N ASP A 117 -1.41 -21.45 -10.30
CA ASP A 117 -1.86 -22.65 -11.03
C ASP A 117 -1.86 -22.42 -12.55
N ASP A 118 -2.31 -21.26 -13.00
CA ASP A 118 -2.33 -20.89 -14.42
C ASP A 118 -0.91 -20.79 -15.00
N TYR A 119 0.07 -20.32 -14.21
CA TYR A 119 1.48 -20.24 -14.61
C TYR A 119 2.18 -21.61 -14.56
N ALA A 120 2.07 -22.33 -13.44
CA ALA A 120 2.76 -23.61 -13.23
C ALA A 120 2.14 -24.75 -14.06
N GLY A 121 0.86 -24.63 -14.38
CA GLY A 121 0.09 -25.63 -15.08
C GLY A 121 -0.40 -26.76 -14.17
N ARG A 122 -1.57 -27.32 -14.51
CA ARG A 122 -2.27 -28.34 -13.71
C ARG A 122 -1.44 -29.58 -13.35
N LYS A 123 -0.45 -29.93 -14.17
CA LYS A 123 0.45 -31.07 -13.89
C LYS A 123 1.28 -30.82 -12.63
N VAL A 124 1.94 -29.66 -12.56
CA VAL A 124 2.78 -29.27 -11.41
C VAL A 124 1.93 -29.12 -10.16
N THR A 125 0.77 -28.48 -10.28
CA THR A 125 -0.21 -28.36 -9.18
C THR A 125 -0.63 -29.71 -8.59
N ARG A 126 -0.84 -30.71 -9.45
CA ARG A 126 -1.16 -32.07 -9.02
C ARG A 126 0.03 -32.76 -8.34
N GLU A 127 1.22 -32.61 -8.88
CA GLU A 127 2.46 -33.12 -8.28
C GLU A 127 2.72 -32.52 -6.88
N LEU A 128 2.34 -31.26 -6.67
CA LEU A 128 2.40 -30.58 -5.37
C LEU A 128 1.24 -30.95 -4.42
N GLY A 129 0.27 -31.76 -4.86
CA GLY A 129 -0.88 -32.16 -4.05
C GLY A 129 -1.89 -31.04 -3.76
N LEU A 130 -1.87 -29.94 -4.53
CA LEU A 130 -2.68 -28.75 -4.27
C LEU A 130 -4.04 -28.74 -4.99
N GLU A 131 -4.29 -29.69 -5.90
CA GLU A 131 -5.48 -29.72 -6.77
C GLU A 131 -6.81 -29.65 -5.99
N ALA A 132 -6.96 -30.45 -4.93
CA ALA A 132 -8.17 -30.45 -4.11
C ALA A 132 -8.38 -29.13 -3.34
N HIS A 133 -7.29 -28.54 -2.85
CA HIS A 133 -7.32 -27.28 -2.14
C HIS A 133 -7.74 -26.14 -3.08
N LEU A 134 -7.16 -26.07 -4.28
CA LEU A 134 -7.53 -25.09 -5.29
C LEU A 134 -8.98 -25.20 -5.75
N LEU A 135 -9.48 -26.41 -5.98
CA LEU A 135 -10.89 -26.61 -6.34
C LEU A 135 -11.83 -26.12 -5.24
N LYS A 136 -11.50 -26.38 -3.97
CA LYS A 136 -12.26 -25.86 -2.82
C LYS A 136 -12.22 -24.32 -2.79
N MET A 137 -11.05 -23.74 -2.99
CA MET A 137 -10.85 -22.29 -2.98
C MET A 137 -11.57 -21.59 -4.15
N ARG A 138 -11.47 -22.09 -5.38
CA ARG A 138 -12.22 -21.57 -6.53
C ARG A 138 -13.74 -21.61 -6.33
N ARG A 139 -14.27 -22.67 -5.71
CA ARG A 139 -15.72 -22.73 -5.37
C ARG A 139 -16.12 -21.65 -4.38
N SER A 140 -15.27 -21.36 -3.39
CA SER A 140 -15.53 -20.32 -2.39
C SER A 140 -15.47 -18.90 -2.94
N GLU A 141 -14.80 -18.67 -4.08
CA GLU A 141 -14.73 -17.38 -4.75
C GLU A 141 -16.09 -16.84 -5.17
N LEU A 142 -16.97 -17.70 -5.71
CA LEU A 142 -18.31 -17.31 -6.13
C LEU A 142 -19.14 -16.79 -4.94
N PHE A 143 -18.97 -17.42 -3.78
CA PHE A 143 -19.62 -16.98 -2.54
C PHE A 143 -19.02 -15.68 -2.02
N ALA A 144 -17.70 -15.52 -2.06
CA ALA A 144 -17.02 -14.29 -1.69
C ALA A 144 -17.47 -13.11 -2.57
N ARG A 145 -17.54 -13.33 -3.89
CA ARG A 145 -18.05 -12.34 -4.85
C ARG A 145 -19.48 -11.92 -4.52
N ALA A 146 -20.40 -12.88 -4.36
CA ALA A 146 -21.79 -12.58 -4.01
C ALA A 146 -21.93 -11.83 -2.68
N ARG A 147 -21.10 -12.15 -1.68
CA ARG A 147 -21.02 -11.39 -0.41
C ARG A 147 -20.54 -9.96 -0.65
N LEU A 148 -19.49 -9.78 -1.44
CA LEU A 148 -18.97 -8.45 -1.77
C LEU A 148 -20.00 -7.59 -2.51
N GLN A 149 -20.83 -8.19 -3.38
CA GLN A 149 -21.93 -7.47 -4.02
C GLN A 149 -22.95 -6.95 -2.99
N LYS A 150 -23.37 -7.81 -2.05
CA LYS A 150 -24.32 -7.43 -0.98
C LYS A 150 -23.73 -6.34 -0.09
N LEU A 151 -22.47 -6.50 0.29
CA LEU A 151 -21.77 -5.53 1.12
C LEU A 151 -21.61 -4.19 0.40
N GLY A 152 -21.23 -4.22 -0.88
CA GLY A 152 -21.14 -3.02 -1.71
C GLY A 152 -22.47 -2.28 -1.86
N GLN A 153 -23.61 -3.00 -1.94
CA GLN A 153 -24.93 -2.37 -1.91
C GLN A 153 -25.18 -1.66 -0.57
N LYS A 154 -24.86 -2.33 0.54
CA LYS A 154 -25.03 -1.81 1.90
C LYS A 154 -24.15 -0.58 2.15
N LEU A 155 -22.92 -0.60 1.65
CA LEU A 155 -21.93 0.49 1.76
C LEU A 155 -22.12 1.59 0.70
N GLY A 156 -23.15 1.51 -0.14
CA GLY A 156 -23.47 2.56 -1.12
C GLY A 156 -22.48 2.68 -2.28
N TRP A 157 -21.78 1.60 -2.64
CA TRP A 157 -20.87 1.59 -3.78
C TRP A 157 -21.59 1.77 -5.12
N GLU A 158 -20.86 2.22 -6.14
CA GLU A 158 -21.41 2.42 -7.48
C GLU A 158 -21.99 1.13 -8.05
N LYS A 159 -23.12 1.25 -8.77
CA LYS A 159 -23.85 0.12 -9.33
C LYS A 159 -22.96 -0.81 -10.17
N ARG A 160 -22.04 -0.27 -10.96
CA ARG A 160 -21.12 -1.06 -11.79
C ARG A 160 -20.18 -1.91 -10.92
N THR A 161 -19.59 -1.31 -9.88
CA THR A 161 -18.69 -1.98 -8.90
C THR A 161 -19.42 -3.08 -8.14
N VAL A 162 -20.65 -2.79 -7.71
CA VAL A 162 -21.53 -3.78 -7.08
C VAL A 162 -21.85 -4.93 -8.04
N GLN A 163 -22.21 -4.65 -9.28
CA GLN A 163 -22.55 -5.70 -10.26
C GLN A 163 -21.36 -6.57 -10.62
N SER A 164 -20.17 -5.99 -10.75
CA SER A 164 -18.94 -6.75 -10.97
C SER A 164 -18.54 -7.57 -9.76
N GLY A 165 -19.01 -7.24 -8.54
CA GLY A 165 -18.53 -7.87 -7.32
C GLY A 165 -17.03 -7.64 -7.13
N SER A 166 -16.58 -6.43 -7.46
CA SER A 166 -15.20 -5.99 -7.30
C SER A 166 -15.13 -4.91 -6.22
N LEU A 167 -13.94 -4.65 -5.72
CA LEU A 167 -13.71 -3.49 -4.87
C LEU A 167 -13.85 -2.19 -5.66
N PRO A 168 -14.30 -1.10 -5.01
CA PRO A 168 -14.17 0.22 -5.58
C PRO A 168 -12.69 0.58 -5.72
N SER A 169 -12.38 1.51 -6.62
CA SER A 169 -11.01 2.04 -6.70
C SER A 169 -10.64 2.78 -5.42
N VAL A 170 -9.35 2.82 -5.09
CA VAL A 170 -8.88 3.64 -3.95
C VAL A 170 -9.24 5.11 -4.14
N GLY A 171 -9.26 5.60 -5.39
CA GLY A 171 -9.74 6.96 -5.69
C GLY A 171 -11.21 7.20 -5.33
N TYR A 172 -12.08 6.19 -5.50
CA TYR A 172 -13.47 6.27 -5.03
C TYR A 172 -13.53 6.34 -3.50
N ILE A 173 -12.78 5.48 -2.79
CA ILE A 173 -12.73 5.49 -1.33
C ILE A 173 -12.15 6.81 -0.79
N ALA A 174 -11.07 7.31 -1.41
CA ALA A 174 -10.48 8.60 -1.10
C ALA A 174 -11.49 9.75 -1.21
N LYS A 175 -12.38 9.69 -2.21
CA LYS A 175 -13.48 10.66 -2.35
C LYS A 175 -14.48 10.55 -1.20
N GLN A 176 -14.84 9.34 -0.76
CA GLN A 176 -15.76 9.14 0.38
C GLN A 176 -15.20 9.72 1.67
N ILE A 177 -13.90 9.56 1.92
CA ILE A 177 -13.26 10.06 3.15
C ILE A 177 -12.70 11.50 3.03
N GLY A 178 -12.95 12.19 1.91
CA GLY A 178 -12.49 13.57 1.70
C GLY A 178 -10.98 13.74 1.44
N GLN A 179 -10.27 12.68 1.07
CA GLN A 179 -8.81 12.65 0.86
C GLN A 179 -8.38 12.65 -0.61
N THR A 180 -9.26 13.02 -1.54
CA THR A 180 -8.99 13.03 -2.99
C THR A 180 -7.72 13.80 -3.37
N LYS A 181 -7.47 14.96 -2.74
CA LYS A 181 -6.29 15.79 -3.04
C LYS A 181 -4.98 15.08 -2.65
N LEU A 182 -4.96 14.46 -1.47
CA LEU A 182 -3.81 13.69 -1.00
C LEU A 182 -3.58 12.47 -1.88
N TYR A 183 -4.64 11.71 -2.17
CA TYR A 183 -4.57 10.55 -3.06
C TYR A 183 -4.04 10.94 -4.43
N ASN A 184 -4.58 11.98 -5.07
CA ASN A 184 -4.13 12.39 -6.40
C ASN A 184 -2.67 12.82 -6.41
N LEU A 185 -2.22 13.58 -5.40
CA LEU A 185 -0.81 13.98 -5.27
C LEU A 185 0.09 12.75 -5.21
N LEU A 186 -0.15 11.84 -4.27
CA LEU A 186 0.73 10.71 -4.04
C LEU A 186 0.61 9.66 -5.14
N TYR A 187 -0.58 9.42 -5.69
CA TYR A 187 -0.78 8.55 -6.84
C TYR A 187 0.02 9.03 -8.06
N HIS A 188 -0.09 10.33 -8.42
CA HIS A 188 0.65 10.86 -9.57
C HIS A 188 2.16 10.92 -9.33
N ALA A 189 2.59 11.13 -8.08
CA ALA A 189 4.00 11.12 -7.71
C ALA A 189 4.60 9.71 -7.82
N THR A 190 3.88 8.68 -7.38
CA THR A 190 4.45 7.34 -7.10
C THR A 190 4.10 6.27 -8.14
N SER A 191 2.94 6.38 -8.80
CA SER A 191 2.45 5.35 -9.74
C SER A 191 3.43 5.08 -10.89
N ARG A 192 4.15 6.12 -11.35
CA ARG A 192 5.16 6.01 -12.42
C ARG A 192 6.41 5.24 -12.02
N PHE A 193 6.67 5.03 -10.72
CA PHE A 193 7.81 4.26 -10.24
C PHE A 193 7.56 2.75 -10.20
N VAL A 194 6.29 2.33 -10.19
CA VAL A 194 5.89 0.92 -10.11
C VAL A 194 5.36 0.37 -11.44
N HIS A 195 5.22 1.23 -12.44
CA HIS A 195 4.79 0.88 -13.79
C HIS A 195 5.83 1.37 -14.80
N PHE A 196 5.88 0.73 -15.97
CA PHE A 196 6.70 1.23 -17.06
C PHE A 196 6.32 2.68 -17.40
N SER A 197 7.28 3.59 -17.28
CA SER A 197 7.09 5.01 -17.57
C SER A 197 8.32 5.59 -18.25
N THR A 198 8.18 5.96 -19.51
CA THR A 198 9.24 6.64 -20.27
C THR A 198 9.66 7.94 -19.59
N SER A 199 8.71 8.72 -19.07
CA SER A 199 9.00 9.97 -18.36
C SER A 199 9.79 9.77 -17.07
N GLU A 200 9.58 8.65 -16.38
CA GLU A 200 10.32 8.34 -15.15
C GLU A 200 11.73 7.83 -15.50
N LEU A 201 11.84 6.95 -16.50
CA LEU A 201 13.14 6.47 -17.01
C LEU A 201 14.01 7.60 -17.55
N LEU A 202 13.43 8.53 -18.30
CA LEU A 202 14.14 9.69 -18.85
C LEU A 202 14.68 10.65 -17.78
N ARG A 203 14.14 10.66 -16.55
CA ARG A 203 14.74 11.45 -15.44
C ARG A 203 16.14 10.96 -15.07
N ARG A 204 16.48 9.73 -15.43
CA ARG A 204 17.82 9.19 -15.23
C ARG A 204 18.82 9.71 -16.25
N ALA A 205 18.35 10.09 -17.44
CA ALA A 205 19.21 10.59 -18.50
C ALA A 205 19.37 12.11 -18.38
N TRP A 206 20.61 12.57 -18.26
CA TRP A 206 20.96 13.99 -18.17
C TRP A 206 22.12 14.36 -19.08
N GLY A 207 22.12 15.57 -19.62
CA GLY A 207 23.19 16.05 -20.51
C GLY A 207 22.68 16.67 -21.80
N LYS A 208 23.51 16.68 -22.84
CA LYS A 208 23.23 17.29 -24.14
C LYS A 208 23.47 16.30 -25.27
N SER A 209 23.02 16.64 -26.48
CA SER A 209 23.31 15.84 -27.68
C SER A 209 24.81 15.54 -27.78
N GLY A 210 25.15 14.27 -28.01
CA GLY A 210 26.52 13.77 -28.06
C GLY A 210 27.19 13.48 -26.70
N LYS A 211 26.58 13.84 -25.57
CA LYS A 211 27.08 13.51 -24.22
C LYS A 211 25.96 13.47 -23.17
N VAL A 212 25.49 12.26 -22.87
CA VAL A 212 24.45 11.97 -21.88
C VAL A 212 25.01 11.04 -20.80
N THR A 213 24.68 11.31 -19.54
CA THR A 213 24.91 10.42 -18.39
C THR A 213 23.58 9.81 -17.95
N ILE A 214 23.60 8.54 -17.52
CA ILE A 214 22.42 7.86 -17.00
C ILE A 214 22.71 7.47 -15.54
N CYS A 215 22.00 8.08 -14.60
CA CYS A 215 22.08 7.78 -13.16
C CYS A 215 20.74 8.02 -12.47
N SER A 216 20.54 7.44 -11.29
CA SER A 216 19.29 7.64 -10.53
C SER A 216 19.33 8.86 -9.61
N ASP A 217 20.48 9.53 -9.53
CA ASP A 217 20.76 10.52 -8.47
C ASP A 217 20.28 11.94 -8.82
N ASN A 218 19.99 12.22 -10.09
CA ASN A 218 19.59 13.57 -10.55
C ASN A 218 18.42 14.17 -9.74
N PHE A 219 17.52 13.32 -9.24
CA PHE A 219 16.40 13.71 -8.38
C PHE A 219 16.39 12.94 -7.04
N GLY A 220 17.51 12.30 -6.67
CA GLY A 220 17.58 11.41 -5.52
C GLY A 220 17.24 12.11 -4.21
N GLU A 221 17.83 13.29 -3.98
CA GLU A 221 17.58 14.11 -2.79
C GLU A 221 16.12 14.59 -2.70
N TYR A 222 15.54 15.02 -3.83
CA TYR A 222 14.13 15.42 -3.88
C TYR A 222 13.21 14.25 -3.51
N TRP A 223 13.42 13.08 -4.10
CA TRP A 223 12.58 11.90 -3.82
C TRP A 223 12.79 11.36 -2.41
N ALA A 224 14.00 11.51 -1.85
CA ALA A 224 14.29 11.22 -0.45
C ALA A 224 13.45 12.12 0.47
N ALA A 225 13.59 13.44 0.34
CA ALA A 225 12.86 14.41 1.15
C ALA A 225 11.34 14.26 1.01
N PHE A 226 10.86 14.08 -0.23
CA PHE A 226 9.43 13.87 -0.51
C PHE A 226 8.91 12.59 0.18
N THR A 227 9.66 11.49 0.09
CA THR A 227 9.27 10.21 0.71
C THR A 227 9.29 10.27 2.23
N LEU A 228 10.33 10.85 2.82
CA LEU A 228 10.45 11.00 4.27
C LEU A 228 9.31 11.87 4.83
N HIS A 229 9.05 13.01 4.19
CA HIS A 229 7.99 13.93 4.62
C HIS A 229 6.60 13.28 4.58
N TRP A 230 6.21 12.76 3.41
CA TRP A 230 4.87 12.18 3.25
C TRP A 230 4.72 10.84 3.96
N GLY A 231 5.79 10.03 4.02
CA GLY A 231 5.79 8.75 4.72
C GLY A 231 5.61 8.93 6.23
N GLY A 232 6.35 9.86 6.84
CA GLY A 232 6.18 10.20 8.25
C GLY A 232 4.79 10.76 8.56
N LEU A 233 4.26 11.63 7.70
CA LEU A 233 2.90 12.18 7.88
C LEU A 233 1.82 11.10 7.78
N LEU A 234 1.94 10.15 6.84
CA LEU A 234 0.99 9.06 6.68
C LEU A 234 1.03 8.08 7.86
N LEU A 235 2.22 7.74 8.35
CA LEU A 235 2.38 6.88 9.54
C LEU A 235 1.69 7.49 10.76
N LEU A 236 1.84 8.80 10.98
CA LEU A 236 1.19 9.49 12.11
C LEU A 236 -0.33 9.60 11.98
N ARG A 237 -0.88 9.46 10.76
CA ARG A 237 -2.32 9.61 10.48
C ARG A 237 -3.07 8.28 10.35
N THR A 238 -2.35 7.18 10.16
CA THR A 238 -2.90 5.82 10.02
C THR A 238 -3.17 5.23 11.39
#